data_AF-A0A8J7GVH8-F1
#
_entry.id   AF-A0A8J7GVH8-F1
#
_cell.length_a   1.000
_cell.length_b   1.000
_cell.length_c   1.000
_cell.angle_alpha   90.00
_cell.angle_beta   90.00
_cell.angle_gamma   90.00
#
_symmetry.space_group_name_H-M   'P 1'
#
loop_
_entity.id
_entity.type
_entity.pdbx_description
1 polymer ?
#
loop_
_entity_poly.entity_id
_entity_poly.type
_entity_poly.pdbx_seq_one_letter_code
_entity_poly.pdbx_strand_id
1 'polypeptide(L)'
;GIPMRFWDAVKYQIKYDCDGKSLIADLWSFAFRDLLEALEGNVMNIYCDDEILELLKMSFHTITPKGDISYSKALRLFGFYRRLVNEGYDAVSQAMARNSFWRHVTDLMSIGISKAQLQNLSADKSNIVPLLKVINVDFSHQRTDWYVEPVSVFDRAENIYDFKRVINA
;
A
#
# COMPACT_ATOMS: atom_id res chain seq x y z
N GLY A 1 -3.32 28.76 -5.92
CA GLY A 1 -2.25 28.30 -5.02
C GLY A 1 -2.72 28.43 -3.58
N ILE A 2 -2.13 27.66 -2.67
CA ILE A 2 -2.48 27.68 -1.24
C ILE A 2 -1.97 29.00 -0.62
N PRO A 3 -2.77 29.74 0.17
CA PRO A 3 -2.31 30.96 0.82
C PRO A 3 -1.21 30.66 1.86
N MET A 4 -0.17 31.49 1.88
CA MET A 4 0.94 31.37 2.85
C MET A 4 0.62 32.07 4.19
N ARG A 5 -0.29 33.04 4.19
CA ARG A 5 -0.71 33.74 5.40
C ARG A 5 -1.73 32.89 6.15
N PHE A 6 -1.52 32.70 7.45
CA PHE A 6 -2.35 31.85 8.30
C PHE A 6 -3.85 32.15 8.18
N TRP A 7 -4.26 33.41 8.35
CA TRP A 7 -5.68 33.79 8.29
C TRP A 7 -6.32 33.58 6.93
N ASP A 8 -5.54 33.76 5.86
CA ASP A 8 -6.01 33.52 4.49
C ASP A 8 -6.12 32.02 4.21
N ALA A 9 -5.21 31.21 4.77
CA ALA A 9 -5.25 29.76 4.71
C ALA A 9 -6.46 29.18 5.47
N VAL A 10 -6.80 29.74 6.65
CA VAL A 10 -8.00 29.35 7.42
C VAL A 10 -9.28 29.62 6.62
N LYS A 11 -9.42 30.82 6.06
CA LYS A 11 -10.57 31.17 5.21
C LYS A 11 -10.66 30.29 3.97
N TYR A 12 -9.50 30.00 3.38
CA TYR A 12 -9.41 29.11 2.23
C TYR A 12 -9.86 27.70 2.56
N GLN A 13 -9.43 27.14 3.70
CA GLN A 13 -9.86 25.83 4.18
C GLN A 13 -11.38 25.77 4.39
N ILE A 14 -11.95 26.73 5.12
CA ILE A 14 -13.40 26.76 5.38
C ILE A 14 -14.19 26.76 4.06
N LYS A 15 -13.75 27.57 3.09
CA LYS A 15 -14.38 27.63 1.77
C LYS A 15 -14.21 26.34 0.97
N TYR A 16 -13.06 25.69 1.10
CA TYR A 16 -12.74 24.45 0.39
C TYR A 16 -13.59 23.27 0.89
N ASP A 17 -13.82 23.21 2.20
CA ASP A 17 -14.52 22.10 2.85
C ASP A 17 -16.05 22.17 2.68
N CYS A 18 -16.60 23.30 2.21
CA CYS A 18 -18.05 23.49 2.00
C CYS A 18 -18.71 22.46 1.05
N ASP A 19 -17.95 21.89 0.11
CA ASP A 19 -18.47 20.95 -0.90
C ASP A 19 -18.32 19.47 -0.46
N GLY A 20 -18.13 19.21 0.83
CA GLY A 20 -17.89 17.85 1.35
C GLY A 20 -16.49 17.32 1.04
N LYS A 21 -15.56 18.21 0.66
CA LYS A 21 -14.14 17.91 0.50
C LYS A 21 -13.40 18.19 1.81
N SER A 22 -12.18 17.68 1.92
CA SER A 22 -11.29 17.96 3.05
C SER A 22 -9.94 18.41 2.51
N LEU A 23 -9.64 19.70 2.65
CA LEU A 23 -8.36 20.26 2.21
C LEU A 23 -7.18 19.49 2.83
N ILE A 24 -7.29 19.10 4.10
CA ILE A 24 -6.24 18.36 4.80
C ILE A 24 -6.06 16.96 4.22
N ALA A 25 -7.15 16.25 3.90
CA ALA A 25 -7.07 14.93 3.28
C ALA A 25 -6.41 15.00 1.90
N ASP A 26 -6.76 16.01 1.10
CA ASP A 26 -6.20 16.19 -0.24
C ASP A 26 -4.71 16.58 -0.19
N LEU A 27 -4.30 17.44 0.75
CA LEU A 27 -2.89 17.80 0.94
C LEU A 27 -2.06 16.63 1.42
N TRP A 28 -2.60 15.83 2.35
CA TRP A 28 -1.95 14.61 2.80
C TRP A 28 -1.78 13.63 1.63
N SER A 29 -2.87 13.36 0.89
CA SER A 29 -2.83 12.43 -0.25
C SER A 29 -1.87 12.89 -1.33
N PHE A 30 -1.76 14.20 -1.56
CA PHE A 30 -0.78 14.78 -2.47
C PHE A 30 0.66 14.62 -1.96
N ALA A 31 0.92 14.93 -0.69
CA ALA A 31 2.26 14.86 -0.11
C ALA A 31 2.79 13.42 0.00
N PHE A 32 1.90 12.46 0.21
CA PHE A 32 2.23 11.04 0.35
C PHE A 32 2.06 10.24 -0.94
N ARG A 33 1.71 10.89 -2.06
CA ARG A 33 1.45 10.21 -3.35
C ARG A 33 2.60 9.30 -3.77
N ASP A 34 3.81 9.85 -3.86
CA ASP A 34 4.98 9.08 -4.32
C ASP A 34 5.28 7.90 -3.41
N LEU A 35 5.03 8.05 -2.10
CA LEU A 35 5.15 6.96 -1.14
C LEU A 35 4.06 5.91 -1.39
N LEU A 36 2.79 6.32 -1.49
CA LEU A 36 1.68 5.41 -1.73
C LEU A 36 1.83 4.67 -3.07
N GLU A 37 2.22 5.34 -4.15
CA GLU A 37 2.50 4.71 -5.45
C GLU A 37 3.64 3.68 -5.36
N ALA A 38 4.71 4.00 -4.62
CA ALA A 38 5.80 3.06 -4.38
C ALA A 38 5.38 1.84 -3.55
N LEU A 39 4.33 1.97 -2.74
CA LEU A 39 3.77 0.90 -1.91
C LEU A 39 2.65 0.13 -2.63
N GLU A 40 1.88 0.76 -3.51
CA GLU A 40 0.82 0.15 -4.33
C GLU A 40 1.39 -0.86 -5.33
N GLY A 41 2.59 -0.65 -5.85
CA GLY A 41 3.31 -1.67 -6.62
C GLY A 41 3.66 -2.93 -5.83
N ASN A 42 3.48 -2.90 -4.50
CA ASN A 42 3.70 -4.00 -3.56
C ASN A 42 2.40 -4.43 -2.88
N VAL A 43 1.23 -4.40 -3.56
CA VAL A 43 0.02 -5.07 -3.04
C VAL A 43 0.40 -6.53 -2.77
N MET A 44 0.69 -6.79 -1.49
CA MET A 44 0.96 -8.11 -0.97
C MET A 44 -0.37 -8.86 -0.97
N ASN A 45 -0.74 -9.41 -2.13
CA ASN A 45 -1.61 -10.54 -2.10
C ASN A 45 -0.85 -11.62 -1.32
N ILE A 46 -1.36 -11.95 -0.14
CA ILE A 46 -0.97 -13.15 0.58
C ILE A 46 -1.51 -14.29 -0.28
N TYR A 47 -0.78 -14.64 -1.33
CA TYR A 47 -1.24 -15.65 -2.25
C TYR A 47 -1.26 -16.98 -1.52
N CYS A 48 -2.42 -17.63 -1.48
CA CYS A 48 -2.47 -19.04 -1.15
C CYS A 48 -1.66 -19.84 -2.19
N ASP A 49 -1.07 -20.98 -1.82
CA ASP A 49 -0.33 -21.84 -2.76
C ASP A 49 -1.18 -22.17 -4.00
N ASP A 50 -2.49 -22.34 -3.83
CA ASP A 50 -3.44 -22.58 -4.91
C ASP A 50 -3.60 -21.35 -5.83
N GLU A 51 -3.61 -20.14 -5.27
CA GLU A 51 -3.69 -18.89 -6.04
C GLU A 51 -2.41 -18.67 -6.85
N ILE A 52 -1.23 -18.93 -6.27
CA ILE A 52 0.03 -18.89 -7.00
C ILE A 52 0.00 -19.89 -8.17
N LEU A 53 -0.48 -21.11 -7.93
CA LEU A 53 -0.55 -22.12 -8.96
C LEU A 53 -1.47 -21.69 -10.11
N GLU A 54 -2.66 -21.16 -9.82
CA GLU A 54 -3.58 -20.69 -10.84
C GLU A 54 -3.04 -19.48 -11.61
N LEU A 55 -2.42 -18.51 -10.94
CA LEU A 55 -1.75 -17.38 -11.60
C LEU A 55 -0.63 -17.84 -12.54
N LEU A 56 0.19 -18.80 -12.10
CA LEU A 56 1.24 -19.37 -12.94
C LEU A 56 0.67 -20.09 -14.16
N LYS A 57 -0.43 -20.83 -14.00
CA LYS A 57 -1.12 -21.47 -15.13
C LYS A 57 -1.67 -20.44 -16.10
N MET A 58 -2.29 -19.38 -15.61
CA MET A 58 -2.82 -18.30 -16.44
C MET A 58 -1.70 -17.61 -17.24
N SER A 59 -0.58 -17.29 -16.60
CA SER A 59 0.52 -16.54 -17.23
C SER A 59 1.44 -17.36 -18.12
N PHE A 60 1.62 -18.66 -17.85
CA PHE A 60 2.63 -19.50 -18.50
C PHE A 60 2.07 -20.76 -19.19
N HIS A 61 0.78 -20.79 -19.51
CA HIS A 61 0.23 -21.84 -20.37
C HIS A 61 0.73 -21.70 -21.82
N THR A 62 0.83 -22.82 -22.51
CA THR A 62 1.17 -22.86 -23.95
C THR A 62 0.26 -23.84 -24.66
N ILE A 63 -0.14 -23.53 -25.89
CA ILE A 63 -0.92 -24.45 -26.73
C ILE A 63 0.07 -25.35 -27.49
N THR A 64 -0.09 -26.65 -27.34
CA THR A 64 0.72 -27.64 -28.05
C THR A 64 0.35 -27.67 -29.54
N PRO A 65 1.22 -28.21 -30.43
CA PRO A 65 0.89 -28.36 -31.85
C PRO A 65 -0.39 -29.18 -32.13
N LYS A 66 -0.86 -29.97 -31.15
CA LYS A 66 -2.09 -30.77 -31.22
C LYS A 66 -3.34 -30.00 -30.78
N GLY A 67 -3.20 -28.77 -30.27
CA GLY A 67 -4.28 -27.94 -29.75
C GLY A 67 -4.51 -28.07 -28.24
N ASP A 68 -3.83 -28.98 -27.55
CA ASP A 68 -3.98 -29.16 -26.10
C ASP A 68 -3.24 -28.07 -25.32
N ILE A 69 -3.79 -27.65 -24.17
CA ILE A 69 -3.15 -26.71 -23.26
C ILE A 69 -2.11 -27.43 -22.40
N SER A 70 -0.89 -26.90 -22.38
CA SER A 70 0.21 -27.37 -21.54
C SER A 70 0.54 -26.37 -20.44
N TYR A 71 0.64 -26.87 -19.20
CA TYR A 71 1.01 -26.11 -18.01
C TYR A 71 2.42 -26.45 -17.51
N SER A 72 3.25 -27.10 -18.33
CA SER A 72 4.56 -27.62 -17.91
C SER A 72 5.50 -26.53 -17.37
N LYS A 73 5.49 -25.32 -17.95
CA LYS A 73 6.29 -24.19 -17.44
C LYS A 73 5.74 -23.72 -16.09
N ALA A 74 4.42 -23.54 -15.99
CA ALA A 74 3.73 -23.15 -14.76
C ALA A 74 4.05 -24.11 -13.60
N LEU A 75 3.94 -25.42 -13.82
CA LEU A 75 4.22 -26.45 -12.80
C LEU A 75 5.69 -26.44 -12.36
N ARG A 76 6.62 -26.19 -13.27
CA ARG A 76 8.05 -26.07 -12.93
C ARG A 76 8.32 -24.84 -12.06
N LEU A 77 7.72 -23.70 -12.40
CA LEU A 77 7.82 -22.47 -11.60
C LEU A 77 7.17 -22.64 -10.23
N PHE A 78 6.05 -23.36 -10.15
CA PHE A 78 5.40 -23.66 -8.88
C PHE A 78 6.28 -24.55 -7.99
N GLY A 79 6.95 -25.55 -8.57
CA GLY A 79 7.96 -26.34 -7.86
C GLY A 79 9.12 -25.48 -7.34
N PHE A 80 9.59 -24.51 -8.12
CA PHE A 80 10.61 -23.56 -7.67
C PHE A 80 10.12 -22.67 -6.52
N TYR A 81 8.89 -22.13 -6.62
CA TYR A 81 8.26 -21.39 -5.53
C TYR A 81 8.19 -22.21 -4.23
N ARG A 82 7.71 -23.46 -4.29
CA ARG A 82 7.67 -24.34 -3.11
C ARG A 82 9.06 -24.62 -2.52
N ARG A 83 10.10 -24.70 -3.35
CA ARG A 83 11.48 -24.82 -2.87
C ARG A 83 11.93 -23.56 -2.13
N LEU A 84 11.58 -22.36 -2.61
CA LEU A 84 11.85 -21.12 -1.87
C LEU A 84 11.16 -21.15 -0.51
N VAL A 85 9.87 -21.51 -0.45
CA VAL A 85 9.11 -21.61 0.81
C VAL A 85 9.75 -22.59 1.81
N ASN A 86 10.22 -23.75 1.33
CA ASN A 86 10.72 -24.81 2.20
C ASN A 86 12.21 -24.65 2.58
N GLU A 87 13.06 -24.27 1.63
CA GLU A 87 14.52 -24.24 1.79
C GLU A 87 15.04 -22.81 2.07
N GLY A 88 14.29 -21.77 1.69
CA GLY A 88 14.70 -20.37 1.77
C GLY A 88 15.45 -19.89 0.52
N TYR A 89 15.38 -18.57 0.26
CA TYR A 89 15.92 -17.94 -0.95
C TYR A 89 17.42 -18.19 -1.15
N ASP A 90 18.22 -17.99 -0.10
CA ASP A 90 19.68 -18.09 -0.19
C ASP A 90 20.13 -19.54 -0.43
N ALA A 91 19.53 -20.51 0.28
CA ALA A 91 19.84 -21.92 0.10
C ALA A 91 19.53 -22.38 -1.33
N VAL A 92 18.37 -21.99 -1.87
CA VAL A 92 18.00 -22.29 -3.25
C VAL A 92 18.94 -21.60 -4.22
N SER A 93 19.31 -20.33 -3.99
CA SER A 93 20.23 -19.59 -4.87
C SER A 93 21.59 -20.28 -5.02
N GLN A 94 22.11 -20.87 -3.94
CA GLN A 94 23.38 -21.61 -3.95
C GLN A 94 23.25 -23.02 -4.56
N ALA A 95 22.08 -23.65 -4.46
CA ALA A 95 21.85 -25.03 -4.90
C ALA A 95 21.54 -25.18 -6.41
N MET A 96 21.34 -24.09 -7.15
CA MET A 96 21.03 -24.13 -8.57
C MET A 96 21.88 -23.18 -9.41
N ALA A 97 21.95 -23.46 -10.72
CA ALA A 97 22.68 -22.62 -11.66
C ALA A 97 22.16 -21.18 -11.64
N ARG A 98 23.07 -20.22 -11.46
CA ARG A 98 22.77 -18.78 -11.32
C ARG A 98 21.80 -18.26 -12.37
N ASN A 99 22.02 -18.58 -13.65
CA ASN A 99 21.16 -18.12 -14.75
C ASN A 99 19.73 -18.66 -14.65
N SER A 100 19.58 -19.93 -14.24
CA SER A 100 18.26 -20.56 -14.07
C SER A 100 17.52 -19.96 -12.87
N PHE A 101 18.23 -19.71 -11.77
CA PHE A 101 17.68 -19.06 -10.58
C PHE A 101 17.12 -17.67 -10.93
N TRP A 102 17.93 -16.80 -11.53
CA TRP A 102 17.49 -15.45 -11.89
C TRP A 102 16.32 -15.45 -12.88
N ARG A 103 16.32 -16.37 -13.86
CA ARG A 103 15.19 -16.49 -14.79
C ARG A 103 13.90 -16.87 -14.08
N HIS A 104 13.93 -17.85 -13.17
CA HIS A 104 12.73 -18.24 -12.43
C HIS A 104 12.26 -17.16 -11.45
N VAL A 105 13.20 -16.42 -10.82
CA VAL A 105 12.86 -15.25 -10.00
C VAL A 105 12.15 -14.19 -10.85
N THR A 106 12.67 -13.87 -12.03
CA THR A 106 12.02 -12.91 -12.96
C THR A 106 10.65 -13.41 -13.42
N ASP A 107 10.50 -14.69 -13.74
CA ASP A 107 9.21 -15.28 -14.09
C ASP A 107 8.21 -15.15 -12.92
N LEU A 108 8.61 -15.43 -11.66
CA LEU A 108 7.76 -15.23 -10.48
C LEU A 108 7.42 -13.74 -10.23
N MET A 109 8.35 -12.84 -10.52
CA MET A 109 8.09 -11.40 -10.40
C MET A 109 7.05 -10.91 -11.42
N SER A 110 7.01 -11.51 -12.61
CA SER A 110 6.05 -11.13 -13.65
C SER A 110 4.59 -11.45 -13.30
N ILE A 111 4.34 -12.34 -12.34
CA ILE A 111 2.98 -12.66 -11.85
C ILE A 111 2.57 -11.83 -10.62
N GLY A 112 3.37 -10.82 -10.24
CA GLY A 112 3.04 -9.87 -9.17
C GLY A 112 3.73 -10.13 -7.83
N ILE A 113 4.65 -11.09 -7.73
CA ILE A 113 5.40 -11.32 -6.48
C ILE A 113 6.65 -10.43 -6.46
N SER A 114 6.77 -9.55 -5.48
CA SER A 114 7.97 -8.71 -5.33
C SER A 114 9.21 -9.55 -5.00
N LYS A 115 10.40 -9.03 -5.37
CA LYS A 115 11.66 -9.67 -5.02
C LYS A 115 11.85 -9.80 -3.51
N ALA A 116 11.44 -8.77 -2.76
CA ALA A 116 11.52 -8.78 -1.30
C ALA A 116 10.64 -9.88 -0.69
N GLN A 117 9.43 -10.09 -1.23
CA GLN A 117 8.60 -11.23 -0.83
C GLN A 117 9.33 -12.55 -1.07
N LEU A 118 9.87 -12.77 -2.28
CA LEU A 118 10.60 -14.00 -2.61
C LEU A 118 11.80 -14.26 -1.69
N GLN A 119 12.52 -13.20 -1.29
CA GLN A 119 13.65 -13.29 -0.36
C GLN A 119 13.23 -13.64 1.07
N ASN A 120 12.03 -13.23 1.46
CA ASN A 120 11.46 -13.49 2.80
C ASN A 120 10.57 -14.74 2.84
N LEU A 121 10.44 -15.52 1.75
CA LEU A 121 9.84 -16.85 1.78
C LEU A 121 10.83 -17.81 2.45
N SER A 122 10.75 -17.99 3.76
CA SER A 122 11.51 -19.04 4.46
C SER A 122 10.62 -19.80 5.43
N ALA A 123 10.99 -21.06 5.70
CA ALA A 123 10.22 -22.00 6.50
C ALA A 123 10.13 -21.63 7.99
N ASP A 124 10.95 -20.68 8.46
CA ASP A 124 10.85 -20.11 9.81
C ASP A 124 9.63 -19.18 9.88
N LYS A 125 8.47 -19.81 10.05
CA LYS A 125 7.17 -19.18 10.31
C LYS A 125 7.13 -18.36 11.61
N SER A 126 8.24 -18.25 12.35
CA SER A 126 8.24 -17.77 13.73
C SER A 126 8.33 -16.26 13.89
N ASN A 127 8.77 -15.47 12.89
CA ASN A 127 8.87 -14.02 13.11
C ASN A 127 8.97 -13.12 11.87
N ILE A 128 8.30 -13.45 10.78
CA ILE A 128 8.30 -12.56 9.61
C ILE A 128 7.05 -11.69 9.66
N VAL A 129 7.26 -10.48 10.18
CA VAL A 129 6.33 -9.34 10.11
C VAL A 129 5.86 -9.19 8.66
N PRO A 130 4.54 -9.12 8.39
CA PRO A 130 4.06 -8.69 7.09
C PRO A 130 4.60 -7.28 6.83
N LEU A 131 5.64 -7.19 6.00
CA LEU A 131 6.18 -5.91 5.55
C LEU A 131 5.05 -5.22 4.79
N LEU A 132 4.53 -4.18 5.43
CA LEU A 132 3.31 -3.45 5.13
C LEU A 132 1.98 -4.13 5.50
N LYS A 133 1.56 -3.85 6.73
CA LYS A 133 0.14 -3.61 7.02
C LYS A 133 -0.31 -2.47 6.10
N VAL A 134 -1.21 -2.73 5.15
CA VAL A 134 -1.85 -1.69 4.35
C VAL A 134 -2.48 -0.70 5.31
N ILE A 135 -1.91 0.50 5.40
CA ILE A 135 -2.48 1.58 6.20
C ILE A 135 -3.64 2.13 5.38
N ASN A 136 -4.83 1.58 5.58
CA ASN A 136 -6.05 2.21 5.08
C ASN A 136 -6.33 3.42 5.99
N VAL A 137 -6.03 4.63 5.52
CA VAL A 137 -6.26 5.86 6.27
C VAL A 137 -7.70 6.33 6.01
N ASP A 138 -8.59 6.08 6.97
CA ASP A 138 -9.95 6.59 6.93
C ASP A 138 -10.01 8.03 7.48
N PHE A 139 -10.25 9.00 6.60
CA PHE A 139 -10.42 10.41 6.99
C PHE A 139 -11.83 10.72 7.54
N SER A 140 -12.79 9.80 7.43
CA SER A 140 -14.16 10.00 7.89
C SER A 140 -14.37 9.68 9.38
N HIS A 141 -13.58 8.75 9.94
CA HIS A 141 -13.66 8.33 11.35
C HIS A 141 -12.33 8.56 12.10
N GLN A 142 -11.73 9.73 11.95
CA GLN A 142 -10.45 10.05 12.62
C GLN A 142 -10.55 10.21 14.13
N ARG A 143 -11.77 10.43 14.63
CA ARG A 143 -12.06 10.77 16.02
C ARG A 143 -12.95 9.67 16.59
N THR A 144 -12.71 9.30 17.84
CA THR A 144 -13.58 8.39 18.59
C THR A 144 -14.95 9.01 18.83
N ASP A 145 -16.00 8.20 18.94
CA ASP A 145 -17.40 8.63 19.08
C ASP A 145 -17.66 9.63 20.22
N TRP A 146 -16.83 9.61 21.28
CA TRP A 146 -16.95 10.52 22.42
C TRP A 146 -16.29 11.88 22.22
N TYR A 147 -15.61 12.12 21.08
CA TYR A 147 -14.93 13.38 20.83
C TYR A 147 -15.91 14.47 20.37
N VAL A 148 -15.88 15.62 21.05
CA VAL A 148 -16.61 16.83 20.67
C VAL A 148 -15.60 17.90 20.27
N GLU A 149 -15.74 18.44 19.07
CA GLU A 149 -14.83 19.48 18.58
C GLU A 149 -14.98 20.78 19.39
N PRO A 150 -13.89 21.34 19.94
CA PRO A 150 -13.97 22.57 20.71
C PRO A 150 -14.37 23.74 19.80
N VAL A 151 -15.38 24.49 20.23
CA VAL A 151 -15.79 25.72 19.55
C VAL A 151 -14.76 26.81 19.82
N SER A 152 -14.28 27.43 18.73
CA SER A 152 -13.40 28.59 18.77
C SER A 152 -13.95 29.65 19.73
N VAL A 153 -13.06 30.29 20.49
CA VAL A 153 -13.42 31.45 21.33
C VAL A 153 -14.04 32.59 20.51
N PHE A 154 -13.72 32.67 19.22
CA PHE A 154 -14.24 33.69 18.31
C PHE A 154 -15.66 33.39 17.80
N ASP A 155 -16.08 32.12 17.82
CA ASP A 155 -17.39 31.67 17.32
C ASP A 155 -18.41 31.43 18.46
N ARG A 156 -17.99 31.55 19.72
CA ARG A 156 -18.90 31.52 20.86
C ARG A 156 -19.78 32.78 20.83
N ALA A 157 -21.08 32.59 20.61
CA ALA A 157 -22.09 33.65 20.65
C ALA A 157 -22.12 34.41 22.00
N GLU A 158 -21.55 33.84 23.06
CA GLU A 158 -21.31 34.51 24.33
C GLU A 158 -19.83 34.94 24.47
N ASN A 159 -19.47 35.99 23.73
CA ASN A 159 -18.19 36.68 23.90
C ASN A 159 -18.15 37.38 25.26
N ILE A 160 -17.43 36.82 26.24
CA ILE A 160 -17.10 37.47 27.52
C ILE A 160 -16.07 38.60 27.34
N TYR A 161 -15.49 38.76 26.14
CA TYR A 161 -14.58 39.85 25.82
C TYR A 161 -15.07 40.65 24.62
N ASP A 162 -15.58 41.86 24.91
CA ASP A 162 -15.91 42.88 23.91
C ASP A 162 -14.62 43.39 23.24
N PHE A 163 -14.37 42.91 22.03
CA PHE A 163 -13.21 43.30 21.20
C PHE A 163 -13.18 44.80 20.86
N LYS A 164 -14.23 45.58 21.14
CA LYS A 164 -14.24 47.03 20.91
C LYS A 164 -13.29 47.83 21.81
N ARG A 165 -12.67 47.23 22.82
CA ARG A 165 -11.71 47.93 23.70
C ARG A 165 -10.24 47.86 23.28
N VAL A 166 -9.84 46.96 22.38
CA VAL A 166 -8.40 46.78 22.06
C VAL A 166 -7.92 47.60 20.86
N ILE A 167 -8.83 48.28 20.14
CA ILE A 167 -8.48 49.10 18.96
C ILE A 167 -8.18 50.57 19.33
N ASN A 168 -8.32 50.98 20.60
CA ASN A 168 -8.05 52.35 21.06
C ASN A 168 -6.99 52.42 22.19
N ALA A 169 -6.01 51.51 22.20
CA ALA A 169 -4.85 51.57 23.10
C ALA A 169 -3.54 51.55 22.31
#